data_AF-A0A2V7J8N4-F1
#
_entry.id   AF-A0A2V7J8N4-F1
#
_cell.length_a   1.000
_cell.length_b   1.000
_cell.length_c   1.000
_cell.angle_alpha   90.00
_cell.angle_beta   90.00
_cell.angle_gamma   90.00
#
_symmetry.space_group_name_H-M   'P 1'
#
loop_
_entity.id
_entity.type
_entity.pdbx_description
1 polymer ?
#
loop_
_entity_poly.entity_id
_entity_poly.type
_entity_poly.pdbx_seq_one_letter_code
_entity_poly.pdbx_strand_id
1 'polypeptide(L)'
;MTRSSLRRFRLTLAATLLAGAALACDSLLNVQAPSRVPASVLDDPANAELAVNGAQADFECAYTSYAALGGMLAGELEDATLSAGRWDYDRRTVTSGDAYGPNQCNDGSFLGLYTPLSVARFQADNAASHLQGWTDAQVTDRHMLIAKASAYAGYSLVLLGEGFCSAAIDVGPQLMPNQLLDSAEARFSTAVTEATTANATDLLNLA
;
A
#
# COMPACT_ATOMS: atom_id res chain seq x y z
N MET A 1 -59.66 -22.33 -29.90
CA MET A 1 -58.31 -21.71 -30.05
C MET A 1 -57.51 -22.50 -31.08
N THR A 2 -57.12 -21.86 -32.19
CA THR A 2 -56.43 -22.49 -33.32
C THR A 2 -54.95 -22.75 -32.99
N ARG A 3 -54.40 -23.88 -33.47
CA ARG A 3 -53.01 -24.34 -33.20
C ARG A 3 -51.92 -23.30 -33.50
N SER A 4 -52.17 -22.29 -34.35
CA SER A 4 -51.20 -21.23 -34.67
C SER A 4 -51.05 -20.18 -33.56
N SER A 5 -52.11 -19.91 -32.78
CA SER A 5 -52.09 -18.97 -31.65
C SER A 5 -51.22 -19.50 -30.49
N LEU A 6 -51.33 -20.80 -30.18
CA LEU A 6 -50.50 -21.47 -29.18
C LEU A 6 -49.02 -21.53 -29.55
N ARG A 7 -48.69 -21.67 -30.84
CA ARG A 7 -47.29 -21.71 -31.31
C ARG A 7 -46.63 -20.34 -31.24
N ARG A 8 -47.35 -19.26 -31.58
CA ARG A 8 -46.85 -17.88 -31.44
C ARG A 8 -46.63 -17.53 -29.97
N PHE A 9 -47.58 -17.88 -29.09
CA PHE A 9 -47.47 -17.64 -27.65
C PHE A 9 -46.27 -18.35 -27.00
N ARG A 10 -45.99 -19.61 -27.40
CA ARG A 10 -44.82 -20.36 -26.92
C ARG A 10 -43.49 -19.76 -27.37
N LEU A 11 -43.42 -19.22 -28.59
CA LEU A 11 -42.23 -18.56 -29.12
C LEU A 11 -41.95 -17.23 -28.42
N THR A 12 -42.99 -16.42 -28.14
CA THR A 12 -42.82 -15.19 -27.36
C THR A 12 -42.39 -15.49 -25.92
N LEU A 13 -42.96 -16.52 -25.29
CA LEU A 13 -42.61 -16.91 -23.92
C LEU A 13 -41.16 -17.43 -23.81
N ALA A 14 -40.70 -18.20 -24.81
CA ALA A 14 -39.32 -18.66 -24.86
C ALA A 14 -38.34 -17.50 -25.07
N ALA A 15 -38.67 -16.54 -25.94
CA ALA A 15 -37.85 -15.37 -26.17
C ALA A 15 -37.74 -14.46 -24.94
N THR A 16 -38.83 -14.29 -24.16
CA THR A 16 -38.79 -13.51 -22.92
C THR A 16 -38.03 -14.23 -21.80
N LEU A 17 -38.10 -15.55 -21.71
CA LEU A 17 -37.32 -16.36 -20.76
C LEU A 17 -35.81 -16.30 -21.05
N LEU A 18 -35.39 -16.40 -22.31
CA LEU A 18 -33.97 -16.28 -22.68
C LEU A 18 -33.45 -14.85 -22.50
N ALA A 19 -34.25 -13.83 -22.82
CA ALA A 19 -33.87 -12.44 -22.57
C ALA A 19 -33.78 -12.11 -21.07
N GLY A 20 -34.67 -12.67 -20.25
CA GLY A 20 -34.61 -12.53 -18.79
C GLY A 20 -33.40 -13.24 -18.17
N ALA A 21 -33.00 -14.40 -18.69
CA ALA A 21 -31.80 -15.10 -18.25
C ALA A 21 -30.51 -14.34 -18.59
N ALA A 22 -30.45 -13.70 -19.77
CA ALA A 22 -29.28 -12.90 -20.17
C ALA A 22 -29.11 -11.62 -19.32
N LEU A 23 -30.20 -11.01 -18.86
CA LEU A 23 -30.18 -9.81 -18.02
C LEU A 23 -29.97 -10.10 -16.52
N ALA A 24 -30.25 -11.32 -16.07
CA ALA A 24 -30.09 -11.72 -14.66
C ALA A 24 -28.70 -12.27 -14.31
N CYS A 25 -27.83 -12.53 -15.30
CA CYS A 25 -26.50 -13.10 -15.07
C CYS A 25 -25.42 -12.08 -14.68
N ASP A 26 -25.66 -10.78 -14.83
CA ASP A 26 -24.66 -9.74 -14.53
C ASP A 26 -24.46 -9.55 -13.01
N SER A 27 -25.54 -9.69 -12.23
CA SER A 27 -25.46 -9.65 -10.76
C SER A 27 -25.00 -10.97 -10.13
N LEU A 28 -25.01 -12.08 -10.87
CA LEU A 28 -24.65 -13.40 -10.35
C LEU A 28 -23.13 -13.54 -10.15
N LEU A 29 -22.34 -12.82 -10.96
CA LEU A 29 -20.88 -12.76 -10.85
C LEU A 29 -20.38 -11.55 -10.04
N ASN A 30 -21.28 -10.64 -9.64
CA ASN A 30 -20.97 -9.51 -8.78
C ASN A 30 -21.01 -9.95 -7.31
N VAL A 31 -19.88 -10.50 -6.84
CA VAL A 31 -19.73 -10.96 -5.46
C VAL A 31 -19.15 -9.83 -4.62
N GLN A 32 -19.93 -9.31 -3.67
CA GLN A 32 -19.38 -8.44 -2.62
C GLN A 32 -18.64 -9.29 -1.58
N ALA A 33 -17.41 -8.93 -1.28
CA ALA A 33 -16.64 -9.49 -0.17
C ALA A 33 -16.73 -8.53 1.02
N PRO A 34 -17.72 -8.67 1.92
CA PRO A 34 -17.96 -7.70 2.99
C PRO A 34 -16.80 -7.58 4.00
N SER A 35 -15.88 -8.55 4.00
CA SER A 35 -14.65 -8.53 4.80
C SER A 35 -13.48 -7.79 4.15
N ARG A 36 -13.66 -7.18 2.97
CA ARG A 36 -12.63 -6.45 2.24
C ARG A 36 -13.11 -5.04 1.90
N VAL A 37 -12.24 -4.06 2.11
CA VAL A 37 -12.46 -2.70 1.61
C VAL A 37 -12.11 -2.68 0.11
N PRO A 38 -13.05 -2.33 -0.78
CA PRO A 38 -12.75 -2.17 -2.19
C PRO A 38 -11.73 -1.04 -2.41
N ALA A 39 -10.82 -1.19 -3.38
CA ALA A 39 -9.84 -0.16 -3.70
C ALA A 39 -10.51 1.18 -4.07
N SER A 40 -11.68 1.14 -4.71
CA SER A 40 -12.47 2.32 -5.06
C SER A 40 -12.92 3.17 -3.87
N VAL A 41 -12.87 2.64 -2.64
CA VAL A 41 -13.13 3.42 -1.41
C VAL A 41 -11.98 4.38 -1.13
N LEU A 42 -10.74 4.01 -1.48
CA LEU A 42 -9.56 4.87 -1.35
C LEU A 42 -9.47 5.92 -2.47
N ASP A 43 -10.23 5.75 -3.56
CA ASP A 43 -10.39 6.73 -4.64
C ASP A 43 -11.40 7.85 -4.32
N ASP A 44 -12.04 7.80 -3.14
CA ASP A 44 -12.98 8.82 -2.68
C ASP A 44 -12.24 9.89 -1.85
N PRO A 45 -12.31 11.18 -2.24
CA PRO A 45 -11.76 12.30 -1.46
C PRO A 45 -12.17 12.30 0.02
N ALA A 46 -13.37 11.81 0.34
CA ALA A 46 -13.85 11.74 1.72
C ALA A 46 -13.01 10.80 2.61
N ASN A 47 -12.27 9.86 2.02
CA ASN A 47 -11.42 8.89 2.72
C ASN A 47 -9.93 9.23 2.63
N ALA A 48 -9.57 10.43 2.16
CA ALA A 48 -8.19 10.85 1.96
C ALA A 48 -7.34 10.74 3.24
N GLU A 49 -7.89 11.20 4.38
CA GLU A 49 -7.20 11.10 5.67
C GLU A 49 -6.99 9.63 6.09
N LEU A 50 -7.98 8.76 5.86
CA LEU A 50 -7.87 7.34 6.15
C LEU A 50 -6.74 6.70 5.32
N ALA A 51 -6.63 7.03 4.03
CA ALA A 51 -5.57 6.51 3.17
C ALA A 51 -4.17 6.93 3.68
N VAL A 52 -4.01 8.19 4.07
CA VAL A 52 -2.73 8.72 4.59
C VAL A 52 -2.39 8.11 5.96
N ASN A 53 -3.37 7.95 6.84
CA ASN A 53 -3.18 7.31 8.13
C ASN A 53 -2.87 5.81 7.98
N GLY A 54 -3.43 5.13 6.97
CA GLY A 54 -3.07 3.76 6.61
C GLY A 54 -1.61 3.66 6.16
N ALA A 55 -1.17 4.57 5.28
CA ALA A 55 0.22 4.62 4.84
C ALA A 55 1.20 4.88 6.00
N GLN A 56 0.85 5.75 6.95
CA GLN A 56 1.61 5.94 8.19
C GLN A 56 1.69 4.63 8.99
N ALA A 57 0.57 3.94 9.19
CA ALA A 57 0.54 2.70 9.97
C ALA A 57 1.40 1.59 9.31
N ASP A 58 1.37 1.49 7.99
CA ASP A 58 2.23 0.58 7.23
C ASP A 58 3.71 0.92 7.43
N PHE A 59 4.06 2.22 7.42
CA PHE A 59 5.42 2.65 7.74
C PHE A 59 5.82 2.30 9.16
N GLU A 60 4.99 2.57 10.17
CA GLU A 60 5.29 2.26 11.58
C GLU A 60 5.51 0.77 11.80
N CYS A 61 4.73 -0.07 11.12
CA CYS A 61 4.91 -1.52 11.12
C CYS A 61 6.25 -1.92 10.47
N ALA A 62 6.54 -1.39 9.28
CA ALA A 62 7.80 -1.63 8.58
C ALA A 62 9.01 -1.17 9.40
N TYR A 63 8.95 0.02 9.99
CA TYR A 63 10.00 0.60 10.81
C TYR A 63 10.26 -0.21 12.09
N THR A 64 9.21 -0.73 12.72
CA THR A 64 9.36 -1.61 13.89
C THR A 64 10.15 -2.87 13.53
N SER A 65 9.83 -3.48 12.38
CA SER A 65 10.58 -4.63 11.85
C SER A 65 12.03 -4.24 11.54
N TYR A 66 12.25 -3.09 10.92
CA TYR A 66 13.58 -2.54 10.59
C TYR A 66 14.44 -2.31 11.81
N ALA A 67 13.91 -1.68 12.85
CA ALA A 67 14.63 -1.46 14.09
C ALA A 67 15.01 -2.79 14.78
N ALA A 68 14.07 -3.73 14.87
CA ALA A 68 14.30 -5.02 15.52
C ALA A 68 15.34 -5.87 14.78
N LEU A 69 15.19 -6.03 13.46
CA LEU A 69 16.11 -6.83 12.66
C LEU A 69 17.44 -6.13 12.39
N GLY A 70 17.44 -4.80 12.25
CA GLY A 70 18.64 -3.99 12.18
C GLY A 70 19.48 -4.12 13.45
N GLY A 71 18.85 -4.08 14.63
CA GLY A 71 19.53 -4.33 15.90
C GLY A 71 20.15 -5.73 16.00
N MET A 72 19.47 -6.77 15.48
CA MET A 72 20.05 -8.12 15.40
C MET A 72 21.23 -8.19 14.42
N LEU A 73 21.09 -7.60 13.23
CA LEU A 73 22.14 -7.53 12.22
C LEU A 73 23.34 -6.67 12.67
N ALA A 74 23.14 -5.73 13.59
CA ALA A 74 24.19 -4.95 14.24
C ALA A 74 24.82 -5.67 15.45
N GLY A 75 24.16 -6.72 15.98
CA GLY A 75 24.58 -7.43 17.20
C GLY A 75 24.20 -6.72 18.50
N GLU A 76 23.26 -5.76 18.45
CA GLU A 76 22.70 -5.08 19.61
C GLU A 76 21.54 -5.86 20.25
N LEU A 77 20.87 -6.69 19.45
CA LEU A 77 19.76 -7.54 19.86
C LEU A 77 20.05 -9.00 19.48
N GLU A 78 19.50 -9.95 20.24
CA GLU A 78 19.56 -11.39 19.97
C GLU A 78 18.16 -11.99 19.99
N ASP A 79 17.91 -12.99 19.14
CA ASP A 79 16.67 -13.77 19.20
C ASP A 79 16.73 -14.86 20.27
N ALA A 80 16.16 -14.56 21.44
CA ALA A 80 16.04 -15.49 22.56
C ALA A 80 14.83 -16.44 22.46
N THR A 81 14.10 -16.48 21.33
CA THR A 81 12.92 -17.34 21.17
C THR A 81 13.27 -18.79 20.84
N LEU A 82 12.46 -19.73 21.33
CA LEU A 82 12.63 -21.16 21.07
C LEU A 82 12.31 -21.58 19.62
N SER A 83 11.52 -20.77 18.91
CA SER A 83 11.09 -21.06 17.53
C SER A 83 12.18 -20.76 16.49
N ALA A 84 13.28 -20.11 16.89
CA ALA A 84 14.42 -19.80 16.03
C ALA A 84 14.08 -18.97 14.77
N GLY A 85 12.94 -18.28 14.76
CA GLY A 85 12.42 -17.62 13.56
C GLY A 85 13.27 -16.45 13.07
N ARG A 86 14.22 -15.98 13.88
CA ARG A 86 15.10 -14.83 13.56
C ARG A 86 16.59 -15.16 13.67
N TRP A 87 16.97 -16.41 13.91
CA TRP A 87 18.37 -16.81 14.08
C TRP A 87 19.21 -16.52 12.83
N ASP A 88 18.64 -16.55 11.64
CA ASP A 88 19.38 -16.22 10.41
C ASP A 88 19.76 -14.75 10.33
N TYR A 89 18.99 -13.85 10.96
CA TYR A 89 19.34 -12.43 11.05
C TYR A 89 20.53 -12.23 12.00
N ASP A 90 20.44 -12.78 13.21
CA ASP A 90 21.51 -12.68 14.21
C ASP A 90 22.84 -13.29 13.72
N ARG A 91 22.75 -14.48 13.11
CA ARG A 91 23.91 -15.18 12.53
C ARG A 91 24.36 -14.61 11.18
N ARG A 92 23.61 -13.68 10.59
CA ARG A 92 23.85 -13.09 9.26
C ARG A 92 23.97 -14.16 8.16
N THR A 93 23.13 -15.19 8.25
CA THR A 93 23.06 -16.31 7.30
C THR A 93 21.87 -16.22 6.36
N VAL A 94 21.26 -15.04 6.24
CA VAL A 94 20.11 -14.77 5.36
C VAL A 94 20.45 -15.11 3.90
N THR A 95 19.58 -15.88 3.28
CA THR A 95 19.65 -16.32 1.89
C THR A 95 18.44 -15.85 1.09
N SER A 96 18.51 -16.04 -0.23
CA SER A 96 17.40 -15.71 -1.12
C SER A 96 16.17 -16.56 -0.79
N GLY A 97 15.04 -15.89 -0.53
CA GLY A 97 13.76 -16.53 -0.22
C GLY A 97 13.45 -16.59 1.27
N ASP A 98 14.41 -16.25 2.13
CA ASP A 98 14.15 -16.11 3.57
C ASP A 98 13.21 -14.94 3.85
N ALA A 99 12.58 -14.98 5.03
CA ALA A 99 11.57 -14.03 5.49
C ALA A 99 11.97 -12.55 5.32
N TYR A 100 13.27 -12.24 5.30
CA TYR A 100 13.83 -10.90 5.08
C TYR A 100 13.18 -10.15 3.91
N GLY A 101 12.93 -10.86 2.82
CA GLY A 101 12.36 -10.32 1.59
C GLY A 101 10.83 -10.30 1.57
N PRO A 102 10.17 -11.47 1.47
CA PRO A 102 8.77 -11.59 1.10
C PRO A 102 7.78 -11.45 2.25
N ASN A 103 8.22 -11.57 3.51
CA ASN A 103 7.32 -11.54 4.65
C ASN A 103 6.87 -10.11 4.99
N GLN A 104 5.78 -10.02 5.73
CA GLN A 104 5.28 -8.80 6.32
C GLN A 104 5.97 -8.49 7.66
N CYS A 105 5.77 -7.27 8.14
CA CYS A 105 6.22 -6.84 9.47
C CYS A 105 5.42 -7.48 10.62
N ASN A 106 4.33 -8.19 10.34
CA ASN A 106 3.44 -8.82 11.32
C ASN A 106 3.34 -10.35 11.19
N ASP A 107 4.26 -11.00 10.46
CA ASP A 107 4.34 -12.46 10.29
C ASP A 107 4.96 -13.17 11.51
N GLY A 108 4.59 -12.73 12.72
CA GLY A 108 5.01 -13.31 13.99
C GLY A 108 6.53 -13.29 14.19
N SER A 109 7.14 -14.49 14.30
CA SER A 109 8.59 -14.60 14.46
C SER A 109 9.37 -14.27 13.18
N PHE A 110 8.74 -14.37 12.01
CA PHE A 110 9.39 -14.25 10.70
C PHE A 110 9.19 -12.87 10.11
N LEU A 111 9.77 -11.86 10.76
CA LEU A 111 9.68 -10.48 10.35
C LEU A 111 10.32 -10.26 8.97
N GLY A 112 9.63 -9.57 8.07
CA GLY A 112 10.19 -9.12 6.79
C GLY A 112 10.59 -7.64 6.79
N LEU A 113 11.45 -7.27 5.84
CA LEU A 113 11.98 -5.90 5.71
C LEU A 113 11.65 -5.28 4.36
N TYR A 114 12.00 -5.98 3.28
CA TYR A 114 11.88 -5.42 1.94
C TYR A 114 10.43 -5.16 1.54
N THR A 115 9.56 -6.16 1.71
CA THR A 115 8.14 -6.06 1.37
C THR A 115 7.42 -4.99 2.18
N PRO A 116 7.46 -4.94 3.53
CA PRO A 116 6.72 -3.93 4.28
C PRO A 116 7.22 -2.51 4.03
N LEU A 117 8.53 -2.27 3.85
CA LEU A 117 9.04 -0.96 3.44
C LEU A 117 8.54 -0.56 2.03
N SER A 118 8.52 -1.51 1.10
CA SER A 118 8.01 -1.28 -0.24
C SER A 118 6.51 -0.96 -0.24
N VAL A 119 5.72 -1.64 0.60
CA VAL A 119 4.29 -1.39 0.79
C VAL A 119 4.07 -0.01 1.40
N ALA A 120 4.75 0.33 2.50
CA ALA A 120 4.62 1.63 3.16
C ALA A 120 4.91 2.79 2.19
N ARG A 121 6.02 2.68 1.44
CA ARG A 121 6.37 3.65 0.40
C ARG A 121 5.30 3.75 -0.67
N PHE A 122 4.83 2.62 -1.21
CA PHE A 122 3.82 2.61 -2.27
C PHE A 122 2.50 3.23 -1.81
N GLN A 123 2.03 2.88 -0.61
CA GLN A 123 0.78 3.40 -0.07
C GLN A 123 0.85 4.91 0.15
N ALA A 124 1.99 5.39 0.64
CA ALA A 124 2.25 6.81 0.84
C ALA A 124 2.30 7.58 -0.50
N ASP A 125 3.05 7.07 -1.49
CA ASP A 125 3.12 7.66 -2.84
C ASP A 125 1.73 7.65 -3.52
N ASN A 126 0.98 6.55 -3.38
CA ASN A 126 -0.36 6.44 -3.95
C ASN A 126 -1.33 7.46 -3.32
N ALA A 127 -1.34 7.58 -2.00
CA ALA A 127 -2.16 8.56 -1.30
C ALA A 127 -1.81 10.00 -1.72
N ALA A 128 -0.51 10.34 -1.80
CA ALA A 128 -0.04 11.63 -2.28
C ALA A 128 -0.49 11.92 -3.72
N SER A 129 -0.41 10.93 -4.61
CA SER A 129 -0.86 11.05 -6.00
C SER A 129 -2.36 11.34 -6.11
N HIS A 130 -3.19 10.66 -5.32
CA HIS A 130 -4.63 10.94 -5.29
C HIS A 130 -4.93 12.35 -4.77
N LEU A 131 -4.29 12.74 -3.66
CA LEU A 131 -4.43 14.08 -3.09
C LEU A 131 -4.04 15.19 -4.06
N GLN A 132 -2.96 15.00 -4.83
CA GLN A 132 -2.55 15.96 -5.87
C GLN A 132 -3.59 16.08 -7.00
N GLY A 133 -4.34 15.02 -7.28
CA GLY A 133 -5.43 15.00 -8.27
C GLY A 133 -6.74 15.62 -7.78
N TRP A 134 -6.94 15.77 -6.47
CA TRP A 134 -8.13 16.38 -5.87
C TRP A 134 -7.93 17.86 -5.56
N THR A 135 -9.03 18.57 -5.33
CA THR A 135 -9.03 20.01 -4.99
C THR A 135 -9.17 20.24 -3.49
N ASP A 136 -8.79 21.43 -3.02
CA ASP A 136 -8.96 21.83 -1.61
C ASP A 136 -10.44 21.90 -1.17
N ALA A 137 -11.37 22.03 -2.12
CA ALA A 137 -12.80 21.98 -1.83
C ALA A 137 -13.31 20.54 -1.61
N GLN A 138 -12.59 19.54 -2.12
CA GLN A 138 -12.93 18.12 -1.98
C GLN A 138 -12.29 17.49 -0.75
N VAL A 139 -11.11 17.99 -0.35
CA VAL A 139 -10.34 17.45 0.78
C VAL A 139 -9.92 18.58 1.71
N THR A 140 -10.44 18.55 2.93
CA THR A 140 -9.97 19.42 4.02
C THR A 140 -8.52 19.08 4.36
N ASP A 141 -7.70 20.10 4.63
CA ASP A 141 -6.28 19.95 4.98
C ASP A 141 -5.46 19.16 3.95
N ARG A 142 -5.85 19.22 2.67
CA ARG A 142 -5.19 18.50 1.57
C ARG A 142 -3.67 18.66 1.56
N HIS A 143 -3.19 19.90 1.70
CA HIS A 143 -1.76 20.20 1.76
C HIS A 143 -1.06 19.53 2.96
N MET A 144 -1.70 19.49 4.13
CA MET A 144 -1.18 18.79 5.31
C MET A 144 -1.09 17.27 5.05
N LEU A 145 -2.10 16.71 4.38
CA LEU A 145 -2.13 15.29 4.02
C LEU A 145 -1.07 14.92 2.98
N ILE A 146 -0.85 15.76 1.95
CA ILE A 146 0.22 15.54 0.97
C ILE A 146 1.57 15.59 1.67
N ALA A 147 1.76 16.56 2.56
CA ALA A 147 3.01 16.69 3.31
C ALA A 147 3.32 15.44 4.13
N LYS A 148 2.34 14.97 4.89
CA LYS A 148 2.45 13.78 5.73
C LYS A 148 2.75 12.52 4.91
N ALA A 149 1.98 12.26 3.85
CA ALA A 149 2.20 11.12 2.97
C ALA A 149 3.59 11.16 2.34
N SER A 150 3.99 12.31 1.80
CA SER A 150 5.30 12.47 1.16
C SER A 150 6.45 12.25 2.15
N ALA A 151 6.33 12.73 3.40
CA ALA A 151 7.35 12.50 4.42
C ALA A 151 7.54 11.00 4.71
N TYR A 152 6.46 10.24 4.92
CA TYR A 152 6.54 8.79 5.16
C TYR A 152 7.05 8.00 3.95
N ALA A 153 6.71 8.43 2.73
CA ALA A 153 7.32 7.87 1.52
C ALA A 153 8.83 8.12 1.47
N GLY A 154 9.27 9.33 1.83
CA GLY A 154 10.69 9.70 1.95
C GLY A 154 11.44 8.81 2.94
N TYR A 155 10.93 8.68 4.17
CA TYR A 155 11.55 7.81 5.17
C TYR A 155 11.61 6.34 4.74
N SER A 156 10.56 5.83 4.10
CA SER A 156 10.57 4.46 3.58
C SER A 156 11.68 4.26 2.55
N LEU A 157 11.95 5.26 1.69
CA LEU A 157 13.03 5.24 0.71
C LEU A 157 14.41 5.39 1.34
N VAL A 158 14.55 6.17 2.42
CA VAL A 158 15.79 6.23 3.21
C VAL A 158 16.15 4.85 3.74
N LEU A 159 15.21 4.17 4.40
CA LEU A 159 15.45 2.84 4.97
C LEU A 159 15.75 1.79 3.89
N LEU A 160 15.13 1.90 2.71
CA LEU A 160 15.48 1.05 1.56
C LEU A 160 16.89 1.36 1.01
N GLY A 161 17.25 2.63 0.90
CA GLY A 161 18.56 3.06 0.41
C GLY A 161 19.71 2.71 1.35
N GLU A 162 19.47 2.78 2.66
CA GLU A 162 20.46 2.45 3.69
C GLU A 162 20.56 0.93 3.93
N GLY A 163 19.42 0.24 3.94
CA GLY A 163 19.33 -1.17 4.35
C GLY A 163 19.62 -2.18 3.24
N PHE A 164 19.58 -1.78 1.96
CA PHE A 164 19.66 -2.71 0.83
C PHE A 164 20.70 -2.30 -0.21
N CYS A 165 21.29 -3.30 -0.88
CA CYS A 165 22.25 -3.06 -1.97
C CYS A 165 21.63 -2.39 -3.20
N SER A 166 20.32 -2.57 -3.39
CA SER A 166 19.51 -1.99 -4.46
C SER A 166 18.04 -2.32 -4.21
N ALA A 167 17.14 -1.53 -4.76
CA ALA A 167 15.70 -1.82 -4.77
C ALA A 167 15.07 -1.35 -6.09
N ALA A 168 13.77 -1.58 -6.28
CA ALA A 168 13.01 -1.05 -7.40
C ALA A 168 11.78 -0.29 -6.90
N ILE A 169 11.45 0.80 -7.59
CA ILE A 169 10.24 1.61 -7.36
C ILE A 169 9.26 1.28 -8.49
N ASP A 170 8.04 0.86 -8.14
CA ASP A 170 6.88 0.66 -9.03
C ASP A 170 7.17 -0.06 -10.35
N VAL A 171 7.62 -1.32 -10.27
CA VAL A 171 8.06 -2.15 -11.42
C VAL A 171 9.07 -1.46 -12.35
N GLY A 172 9.72 -0.41 -11.87
CA GLY A 172 10.78 0.32 -12.55
C GLY A 172 12.12 -0.42 -12.53
N PRO A 173 13.17 0.21 -13.08
CA PRO A 173 14.50 -0.37 -13.10
C PRO A 173 15.05 -0.57 -11.68
N GLN A 174 16.06 -1.42 -11.57
CA GLN A 174 16.88 -1.50 -10.37
C GLN A 174 17.55 -0.16 -10.10
N LEU A 175 17.39 0.34 -8.87
CA LEU A 175 17.98 1.57 -8.37
C LEU A 175 19.04 1.25 -7.32
N MET A 176 20.17 1.94 -7.43
CA MET A 176 21.26 1.89 -6.45
C MET A 176 20.96 2.78 -5.24
N PRO A 177 21.63 2.60 -4.09
CA PRO A 177 21.38 3.35 -2.86
C PRO A 177 21.30 4.86 -3.03
N ASN A 178 22.24 5.45 -3.76
CA ASN A 178 22.23 6.90 -4.03
C ASN A 178 20.98 7.33 -4.79
N GLN A 179 20.51 6.54 -5.77
CA GLN A 179 19.30 6.84 -6.55
C GLN A 179 18.01 6.68 -5.71
N LEU A 180 18.01 5.77 -4.74
CA LEU A 180 16.92 5.63 -3.77
C LEU A 180 16.88 6.85 -2.83
N LEU A 181 18.04 7.32 -2.38
CA LEU A 181 18.15 8.53 -1.56
C LEU A 181 17.79 9.80 -2.33
N ASP A 182 18.16 9.92 -3.60
CA ASP A 182 17.69 11.00 -4.49
C ASP A 182 16.16 10.96 -4.62
N SER A 183 15.58 9.76 -4.69
CA SER A 183 14.12 9.58 -4.72
C SER A 183 13.48 9.99 -3.38
N ALA A 184 14.14 9.71 -2.25
CA ALA A 184 13.69 10.15 -0.93
C ALA A 184 13.72 11.69 -0.81
N GLU A 185 14.78 12.34 -1.26
CA GLU A 185 14.92 13.80 -1.27
C GLU A 185 13.78 14.46 -2.06
N ALA A 186 13.37 13.89 -3.20
CA ALA A 186 12.23 14.40 -3.97
C ALA A 186 10.91 14.35 -3.17
N ARG A 187 10.70 13.30 -2.37
CA ARG A 187 9.52 13.15 -1.49
C ARG A 187 9.59 14.14 -0.33
N PHE A 188 10.73 14.28 0.32
CA PHE A 188 10.92 15.28 1.39
C PHE A 188 10.75 16.71 0.87
N SER A 189 11.25 17.02 -0.33
CA SER A 189 11.05 18.34 -0.96
C SER A 189 9.58 18.66 -1.19
N THR A 190 8.80 17.65 -1.60
CA THR A 190 7.33 17.76 -1.69
C THR A 190 6.72 18.00 -0.31
N ALA A 191 7.15 17.22 0.70
CA ALA A 191 6.67 17.36 2.06
C ALA A 191 6.90 18.75 2.65
N VAL A 192 8.12 19.30 2.50
CA VAL A 192 8.49 20.65 2.94
C VAL A 192 7.62 21.72 2.26
N THR A 193 7.43 21.61 0.94
CA THR A 193 6.63 22.58 0.16
C THR A 193 5.18 22.61 0.64
N GLU A 194 4.59 21.43 0.81
CA GLU A 194 3.19 21.25 1.17
C GLU A 194 2.94 21.61 2.65
N ALA A 195 3.86 21.23 3.55
CA ALA A 195 3.81 21.60 4.97
C ALA A 195 3.92 23.12 5.16
N THR A 196 4.80 23.77 4.39
CA THR A 196 4.93 25.24 4.40
C THR A 196 3.62 25.90 3.95
N THR A 197 3.00 25.39 2.89
CA THR A 197 1.71 25.89 2.39
C THR A 197 0.60 25.73 3.43
N ALA A 198 0.58 24.60 4.15
CA ALA A 198 -0.37 24.32 5.21
C ALA A 198 -0.06 25.04 6.54
N ASN A 199 1.09 25.73 6.68
CA ASN A 199 1.63 26.19 7.97
C ASN A 199 1.73 25.07 9.04
N ALA A 200 1.99 23.83 8.61
CA ALA A 200 2.08 22.66 9.48
C ALA A 200 3.52 22.46 9.98
N THR A 201 3.89 23.15 11.07
CA THR A 201 5.27 23.16 11.59
C THR A 201 5.77 21.76 11.97
N ASP A 202 4.91 20.91 12.54
CA ASP A 202 5.29 19.55 12.93
C ASP A 202 5.65 18.68 11.71
N LEU A 203 4.90 18.82 10.61
CA LEU A 203 5.19 18.11 9.36
C LEU A 203 6.38 18.70 8.61
N LEU A 204 6.60 20.01 8.73
CA LEU A 204 7.79 20.65 8.19
C LEU A 204 9.06 20.14 8.89
N ASN A 205 9.01 19.96 10.21
CA ASN A 205 10.13 19.40 10.98
C ASN A 205 10.29 17.89 10.83
N LEU A 206 9.24 17.20 10.38
CA LEU A 206 9.28 15.79 10.04
C LEU A 206 10.02 15.54 8.72
N ALA A 207 10.04 16.51 7.81
CA ALA A 207 10.64 16.40 6.47
C ALA A 207 12.07 16.93 6.42
#